data_AF-A0A2G3ALV3-F1
#
_entry.id   AF-A0A2G3ALV3-F1
#
_cell.length_a   1.000
_cell.length_b   1.000
_cell.length_c   1.000
_cell.angle_alpha   90.00
_cell.angle_beta   90.00
_cell.angle_gamma   90.00
#
_symmetry.space_group_name_H-M   'P 1'
#
loop_
_entity.id
_entity.type
_entity.pdbx_description
1 polymer ?
#
loop_
_entity_poly.entity_id
_entity_poly.type
_entity_poly.pdbx_seq_one_letter_code
_entity_poly.pdbx_strand_id
1 'polypeptide(L)'
;MQAAQYINSDIRGVPPQLQTPKPLSCFTQRLKGKHGQFHGNLSGKRVEYTGQTVISPDPNLRITEVAIPILMARDECNPYNADGDGMNTHVPQTEEARTELLC
;
A
#
# COMPACT_ATOMS: atom_id res chain seq x y z
N MET A 1 -19.02 16.72 27.88
CA MET A 1 -19.71 16.99 26.59
C MET A 1 -18.76 16.91 25.39
N GLN A 2 -17.80 17.81 25.19
CA GLN A 2 -16.93 17.86 24.00
C GLN A 2 -16.27 16.52 23.61
N ALA A 3 -15.79 15.73 24.59
CA ALA A 3 -15.20 14.40 24.33
C ALA A 3 -16.15 13.44 23.58
N ALA A 4 -17.47 13.54 23.79
CA ALA A 4 -18.45 12.72 23.06
C ALA A 4 -18.51 13.12 21.57
N GLN A 5 -18.49 14.42 21.27
CA GLN A 5 -18.50 14.96 19.90
C GLN A 5 -17.24 14.56 19.11
N TYR A 6 -16.11 14.37 19.80
CA TYR A 6 -14.84 13.90 19.22
C TYR A 6 -14.85 12.40 18.88
N ILE A 7 -15.60 11.59 19.64
CA ILE A 7 -15.76 10.15 19.43
C ILE A 7 -16.83 9.87 18.35
N ASN A 8 -17.99 10.51 18.46
CA ASN A 8 -19.07 10.50 17.46
C ASN A 8 -19.77 11.86 17.40
N SER A 9 -19.78 12.51 16.23
CA SER A 9 -20.49 13.79 16.02
C SER A 9 -21.97 13.59 15.67
N ASP A 10 -22.38 12.38 15.26
CA ASP A 10 -23.78 12.04 14.91
C ASP A 10 -24.66 11.75 16.15
N ILE A 11 -24.21 12.13 17.35
CA ILE A 11 -24.95 11.93 18.60
C ILE A 11 -26.18 12.86 18.62
N ARG A 12 -27.34 12.28 18.37
CA ARG A 12 -28.64 12.97 18.43
C ARG A 12 -28.90 13.46 19.86
N GLY A 13 -29.29 14.73 20.01
CA GLY A 13 -29.55 15.36 21.31
C GLY A 13 -28.54 16.43 21.76
N VAL A 14 -27.49 16.70 20.99
CA VAL A 14 -26.59 17.85 21.26
C VAL A 14 -27.35 19.17 21.03
N PRO A 15 -27.51 20.04 22.04
CA PRO A 15 -28.24 21.31 21.88
C PRO A 15 -27.48 22.25 20.92
N PRO A 16 -28.17 23.08 20.11
CA PRO A 16 -27.55 23.89 19.05
C PRO A 16 -26.38 24.78 19.53
N GLN A 17 -26.47 25.31 20.74
CA GLN A 17 -25.43 26.15 21.37
C GLN A 17 -24.10 25.41 21.62
N LEU A 18 -24.06 24.08 21.59
CA LEU A 18 -22.85 23.27 21.72
C LEU A 18 -22.35 22.69 20.38
N GLN A 19 -23.02 22.96 19.26
CA GLN A 19 -22.62 22.44 17.95
C GLN A 19 -21.47 23.31 17.39
N THR A 20 -20.35 22.68 17.05
CA THR A 20 -19.18 23.41 16.52
C THR A 20 -19.46 23.91 15.09
N PRO A 21 -19.17 25.18 14.75
CA PRO A 21 -19.55 25.79 13.46
C PRO A 21 -18.78 25.25 12.25
N LYS A 22 -17.85 24.31 12.47
CA LYS A 22 -17.27 23.45 11.42
C LYS A 22 -17.50 22.00 11.84
N PRO A 23 -17.93 21.10 10.94
CA PRO A 23 -18.01 19.68 11.24
C PRO A 23 -16.58 19.14 11.46
N LEU A 24 -16.26 18.80 12.71
CA LEU A 24 -14.96 18.22 13.06
C LEU A 24 -14.89 16.79 12.52
N SER A 25 -13.79 16.47 11.81
CA SER A 25 -13.57 15.10 11.31
C SER A 25 -13.38 14.15 12.49
N CYS A 26 -14.47 13.46 12.82
CA CYS A 26 -14.66 12.72 14.06
C CYS A 26 -13.97 11.36 14.06
N PHE A 27 -13.65 10.77 15.21
CA PHE A 27 -12.99 9.46 15.28
C PHE A 27 -13.79 8.37 14.55
N THR A 28 -15.10 8.28 14.81
CA THR A 28 -16.00 7.35 14.08
C THR A 28 -16.02 7.61 12.57
N GLN A 29 -15.94 8.86 12.14
CA GLN A 29 -15.95 9.27 10.73
C GLN A 29 -14.62 8.96 10.01
N ARG A 30 -13.49 8.98 10.74
CA ARG A 30 -12.17 8.60 10.22
C ARG A 30 -12.01 7.10 10.03
N LEU A 31 -12.72 6.29 10.82
CA LEU A 31 -12.67 4.82 10.70
C LEU A 31 -13.66 4.28 9.65
N LYS A 32 -14.85 4.86 9.53
CA LYS A 32 -15.94 4.36 8.66
C LYS A 32 -15.90 4.96 7.24
N GLY A 33 -16.58 4.28 6.31
CA GLY A 33 -16.77 4.73 4.93
C GLY A 33 -15.65 4.30 3.98
N LYS A 34 -15.87 4.50 2.67
CA LYS A 34 -14.98 4.02 1.59
C LYS A 34 -13.53 4.56 1.69
N HIS A 35 -13.38 5.79 2.20
CA HIS A 35 -12.09 6.45 2.43
C HIS A 35 -11.67 6.45 3.91
N GLY A 36 -12.35 5.68 4.77
CA GLY A 36 -11.98 5.49 6.17
C GLY A 36 -10.74 4.61 6.31
N GLN A 37 -10.01 4.75 7.42
CA GLN A 37 -8.71 4.12 7.68
C GLN A 37 -8.67 2.61 7.36
N PHE A 38 -9.74 1.87 7.71
CA PHE A 38 -9.81 0.43 7.45
C PHE A 38 -9.75 0.08 5.95
N HIS A 39 -10.53 0.76 5.11
CA HIS A 39 -10.56 0.46 3.66
C HIS A 39 -9.45 1.17 2.90
N GLY A 40 -9.13 2.43 3.25
CA GLY A 40 -8.13 3.23 2.54
C GLY A 40 -6.68 2.87 2.86
N ASN A 41 -6.37 2.55 4.12
CA ASN A 41 -4.98 2.49 4.62
C ASN A 41 -4.59 1.17 5.30
N LEU A 42 -5.54 0.28 5.62
CA LEU A 42 -5.24 -1.03 6.23
C LEU A 42 -5.51 -2.20 5.27
N SER A 43 -6.69 -2.24 4.64
CA SER A 43 -7.10 -3.30 3.71
C SER A 43 -6.63 -3.10 2.26
N GLY A 44 -6.03 -1.95 1.93
CA GLY A 44 -5.72 -1.55 0.55
C GLY A 44 -4.49 -0.63 0.47
N LYS A 45 -3.40 -1.03 1.12
CA LYS A 45 -2.13 -0.28 1.11
C LYS A 45 -1.53 -0.22 -0.29
N ARG A 46 -0.84 0.89 -0.59
CA ARG A 46 0.20 0.90 -1.61
C ARG A 46 1.42 0.15 -1.07
N VAL A 47 2.11 -0.54 -1.96
CA VAL A 47 3.29 -1.36 -1.64
C VAL A 47 4.45 -0.84 -2.49
N GLU A 48 5.67 -0.94 -1.98
CA GLU A 48 6.90 -0.68 -2.72
C GLU A 48 7.24 -1.91 -3.58
N TYR A 49 8.13 -1.76 -4.58
CA TYR A 49 8.44 -2.81 -5.55
C TYR A 49 7.17 -3.31 -6.31
N THR A 50 6.43 -2.36 -6.92
CA THR A 50 5.36 -2.69 -7.89
C THR A 50 5.37 -1.76 -9.13
N GLY A 51 5.77 -2.28 -10.29
CA GLY A 51 5.58 -1.65 -11.60
C GLY A 51 4.16 -1.76 -12.18
N GLN A 52 3.81 -0.88 -13.14
CA GLN A 52 2.58 -0.95 -13.95
C GLN A 52 2.86 -0.55 -15.41
N THR A 53 2.49 -1.39 -16.36
CA THR A 53 2.82 -1.24 -17.79
C THR A 53 1.62 -1.44 -18.71
N VAL A 54 1.73 -1.00 -19.96
CA VAL A 54 0.77 -1.34 -21.02
C VAL A 54 1.17 -2.66 -21.66
N ILE A 55 0.31 -3.67 -21.57
CA ILE A 55 0.55 -4.99 -22.15
C ILE A 55 0.53 -4.88 -23.69
N SER A 56 1.52 -5.50 -24.33
CA SER A 56 1.62 -5.64 -25.79
C SER A 56 1.70 -7.12 -26.16
N PRO A 57 1.13 -7.57 -27.29
CA PRO A 57 1.18 -8.98 -27.69
C PRO A 57 2.55 -9.37 -28.25
N ASP A 58 3.15 -10.42 -27.70
CA ASP A 58 4.39 -11.04 -28.20
C ASP A 58 4.15 -12.55 -28.44
N PRO A 59 4.27 -13.06 -29.67
CA PRO A 59 4.08 -14.47 -29.99
C PRO A 59 5.29 -15.37 -29.64
N ASN A 60 6.42 -14.80 -29.21
CA ASN A 60 7.64 -15.56 -28.88
C ASN A 60 7.68 -16.01 -27.42
N LEU A 61 6.84 -15.40 -26.57
CA LEU A 61 6.80 -15.60 -25.12
C LEU A 61 5.92 -16.81 -24.75
N ARG A 62 6.28 -17.56 -23.70
CA ARG A 62 5.45 -18.71 -23.27
C ARG A 62 4.23 -18.23 -22.46
N ILE A 63 3.20 -19.07 -22.43
CA ILE A 63 1.93 -18.82 -21.71
C ILE A 63 2.14 -18.56 -20.20
N THR A 64 3.26 -19.02 -19.63
CA THR A 64 3.64 -18.87 -18.21
C THR A 64 4.59 -17.69 -17.95
N GLU A 65 4.94 -16.90 -18.95
CA GLU A 65 5.99 -15.87 -18.89
C GLU A 65 5.40 -14.48 -19.17
N VAL A 66 6.02 -13.42 -18.63
CA VAL A 66 5.61 -12.02 -18.84
C VAL A 66 6.86 -11.19 -19.15
N ALA A 67 6.78 -10.34 -20.18
CA ALA A 67 7.88 -9.46 -20.56
C ALA A 67 7.92 -8.20 -19.65
N ILE A 68 9.02 -8.01 -18.95
CA ILE A 68 9.27 -6.83 -18.09
C ILE A 68 10.14 -5.82 -18.85
N PRO A 69 9.78 -4.52 -18.91
CA PRO A 69 10.65 -3.52 -19.54
C PRO A 69 11.98 -3.34 -18.81
N ILE A 70 13.08 -3.29 -19.57
CA ILE A 70 14.46 -3.19 -19.07
C ILE A 70 14.67 -2.04 -18.05
N LEU A 71 13.93 -0.94 -18.19
CA LEU A 71 14.00 0.19 -17.24
C LEU A 71 13.43 -0.20 -15.86
N MET A 72 12.26 -0.83 -15.81
CA MET A 72 11.67 -1.29 -14.54
C MET A 72 12.52 -2.37 -13.89
N ALA A 73 12.99 -3.36 -14.65
CA ALA A 73 13.88 -4.39 -14.12
C ALA A 73 15.14 -3.80 -13.44
N ARG A 74 15.70 -2.71 -13.99
CA ARG A 74 16.88 -2.04 -13.40
C ARG A 74 16.58 -1.22 -12.14
N ASP A 75 15.42 -0.57 -12.10
CA ASP A 75 15.03 0.27 -10.95
C ASP A 75 14.45 -0.57 -9.80
N GLU A 76 13.87 -1.74 -10.10
CA GLU A 76 13.13 -2.60 -9.17
C GLU A 76 13.96 -3.79 -8.67
N CYS A 77 14.89 -4.34 -9.48
CA CYS A 77 15.76 -5.46 -9.10
C CYS A 77 17.10 -5.01 -8.45
N ASN A 78 17.03 -4.06 -7.52
CA ASN A 78 18.14 -3.75 -6.60
C ASN A 78 17.73 -4.05 -5.14
N PRO A 79 17.64 -5.34 -4.75
CA PRO A 79 17.07 -5.75 -3.48
C PRO A 79 17.97 -5.47 -2.26
N TYR A 80 17.33 -5.00 -1.19
CA TYR A 80 17.70 -5.21 0.22
C TYR A 80 19.09 -4.76 0.71
N ASN A 81 19.10 -3.62 1.42
CA ASN A 81 19.93 -3.52 2.64
C ASN A 81 19.24 -4.35 3.74
N ALA A 82 19.94 -5.31 4.34
CA ALA A 82 19.36 -6.28 5.28
C ALA A 82 19.30 -5.76 6.73
N ASP A 83 18.56 -4.67 6.96
CA ASP A 83 18.49 -3.96 8.25
C ASP A 83 17.58 -4.62 9.31
N GLY A 84 17.88 -5.87 9.67
CA GLY A 84 17.79 -6.33 11.06
C GLY A 84 16.57 -7.14 11.54
N ASP A 85 15.39 -7.09 10.91
CA ASP A 85 14.23 -7.91 11.31
C ASP A 85 14.06 -9.18 10.46
N GLY A 86 14.76 -10.23 10.88
CA GLY A 86 15.01 -11.42 10.06
C GLY A 86 13.78 -12.25 9.68
N MET A 87 13.54 -12.35 8.36
CA MET A 87 13.04 -13.57 7.72
C MET A 87 14.18 -14.22 6.93
N ASN A 88 14.50 -15.47 7.28
CA ASN A 88 15.73 -16.13 6.84
C ASN A 88 15.60 -16.79 5.47
N THR A 89 16.24 -16.20 4.46
CA THR A 89 16.83 -16.96 3.34
C THR A 89 18.31 -16.62 3.23
N HIS A 90 19.16 -17.64 3.42
CA HIS A 90 20.61 -17.51 3.28
C HIS A 90 20.98 -17.32 1.80
N VAL A 91 21.20 -16.07 1.38
CA VAL A 91 21.70 -15.66 0.06
C VAL A 91 23.23 -15.92 0.01
N PRO A 92 23.73 -16.96 -0.69
CA PRO A 92 25.13 -17.33 -0.66
C PRO A 92 25.93 -16.46 -1.65
N GLN A 93 26.72 -15.51 -1.13
CA GLN A 93 27.35 -14.38 -1.85
C GLN A 93 28.39 -14.73 -2.96
N THR A 94 28.32 -15.89 -3.61
CA THR A 94 29.37 -16.42 -4.50
C THR A 94 28.88 -17.17 -5.74
N GLU A 95 27.73 -16.83 -6.35
CA GLU A 95 27.57 -16.96 -7.82
C GLU A 95 26.45 -16.10 -8.45
N GLU A 96 25.79 -15.26 -7.67
CA GLU A 96 24.41 -14.84 -7.90
C GLU A 96 24.25 -13.86 -9.08
N ALA A 97 25.33 -13.17 -9.45
CA ALA A 97 25.44 -12.25 -10.59
C ALA A 97 25.40 -12.95 -11.98
N ARG A 98 24.69 -14.06 -12.10
CA ARG A 98 24.55 -14.88 -13.32
C ARG A 98 23.11 -15.17 -13.74
N THR A 99 22.12 -14.95 -12.87
CA THR A 99 20.70 -15.22 -13.21
C THR A 99 20.05 -14.07 -13.97
N GLU A 100 20.66 -13.66 -15.08
CA GLU A 100 19.89 -13.05 -16.17
C GLU A 100 18.99 -14.14 -16.77
N LEU A 101 17.71 -14.23 -16.36
CA LEU A 101 16.57 -14.76 -17.13
C LEU A 101 15.28 -14.76 -16.27
N LEU A 102 14.43 -13.74 -16.47
CA LEU A 102 13.11 -13.57 -15.84
C LEU A 102 13.08 -13.57 -14.29
N CYS A 103 13.71 -12.54 -13.69
CA CYS A 103 13.14 -11.70 -12.64
C CYS A 103 14.00 -10.44 -12.47
#